data_AF-G4F890-F1
#
_entry.id   AF-G4F890-F1
#
_cell.length_a   1.000
_cell.length_b   1.000
_cell.length_c   1.000
_cell.angle_alpha   90.00
_cell.angle_beta   90.00
_cell.angle_gamma   90.00
#
_symmetry.space_group_name_H-M   'P 1'
#
loop_
_entity.id
_entity.type
_entity.pdbx_description
1 polymer ?
#
loop_
_entity_poly.entity_id
_entity_poly.type
_entity_poly.pdbx_seq_one_letter_code
_entity_poly.pdbx_strand_id
1 'polypeptide(L)'
;MLHPAYRILQQPLIAPVLFVGLIYFWLIPEIHFDAMLSADLYQVMNWSMALDGLLFWWLIFDHRSPLQGGLGYGKRIAILLAVIPPQIVLGAYIAFSEEVIFDVYEVCGRAWPLDPLDDQRIGGLLTWVPATMMSALGVLIVLSYMFRDARNEDTVHAPHPTR
;
A
#
# COMPACT_ATOMS: atom_id res chain seq x y z
N MET A 1 10.99 -6.58 23.60
CA MET A 1 11.78 -5.69 22.70
C MET A 1 11.06 -5.30 21.41
N LEU A 2 9.89 -5.86 21.06
CA LEU A 2 9.13 -5.53 19.84
C LEU A 2 8.37 -4.17 19.89
N HIS A 3 8.13 -3.63 21.09
CA HIS A 3 7.36 -2.40 21.28
C HIS A 3 7.96 -1.12 20.64
N PRO A 4 9.27 -0.82 20.73
CA PRO A 4 9.83 0.38 20.12
C PRO A 4 9.85 0.31 18.59
N ALA A 5 10.23 -0.83 18.01
CA ALA A 5 10.28 -1.02 16.56
C ALA A 5 8.88 -0.87 15.92
N TYR A 6 7.87 -1.51 16.52
CA TYR A 6 6.48 -1.36 16.08
C TYR A 6 6.00 0.09 16.14
N ARG A 7 6.35 0.83 17.19
CA ARG A 7 5.97 2.25 17.34
C ARG A 7 6.62 3.14 16.28
N ILE A 8 7.85 2.84 15.87
CA ILE A 8 8.56 3.56 14.80
C ILE A 8 7.91 3.24 13.45
N LEU A 9 7.70 1.96 13.16
CA LEU A 9 7.10 1.52 11.89
C LEU A 9 5.67 2.03 11.70
N GLN A 10 4.90 2.17 12.78
CA GLN A 10 3.56 2.73 12.75
C GLN A 10 3.51 4.27 12.79
N GLN A 11 4.63 4.97 12.62
CA GLN A 11 4.58 6.41 12.48
C GLN A 11 3.92 6.82 11.15
N PRO A 12 3.04 7.84 11.15
CA PRO A 12 2.23 8.23 9.99
C PRO A 12 3.03 8.75 8.79
N LEU A 13 4.33 9.02 8.95
CA LEU A 13 5.23 9.36 7.85
C LEU A 13 6.09 8.17 7.42
N ILE A 14 6.54 7.35 8.37
CA ILE A 14 7.42 6.21 8.08
C ILE A 14 6.64 5.11 7.35
N ALA A 15 5.42 4.79 7.82
CA ALA A 15 4.60 3.75 7.21
C ALA A 15 4.33 3.96 5.71
N PRO A 16 3.83 5.11 5.22
CA PRO A 16 3.62 5.31 3.79
C PRO A 16 4.92 5.34 2.97
N VAL A 17 6.01 5.88 3.55
CA VAL A 17 7.31 5.93 2.88
C VAL A 17 7.88 4.53 2.70
N LEU A 18 7.77 3.67 3.71
CA LEU A 18 8.16 2.26 3.60
C LEU A 18 7.25 1.54 2.60
N PHE A 19 5.93 1.69 2.72
CA PHE A 19 4.94 1.03 1.86
C PHE A 19 5.18 1.27 0.37
N VAL A 20 5.40 2.53 -0.02
CA VAL A 20 5.69 2.88 -1.41
C VAL A 20 7.16 2.62 -1.75
N GLY A 21 8.08 3.00 -0.86
CA GLY A 21 9.51 2.92 -1.10
C GLY A 21 10.01 1.49 -1.29
N LEU A 22 9.46 0.53 -0.58
CA LEU A 22 9.81 -0.88 -0.72
C LEU A 22 9.35 -1.46 -2.06
N ILE A 23 8.16 -1.05 -2.54
CA ILE A 23 7.68 -1.41 -3.88
C ILE A 23 8.63 -0.85 -4.95
N TYR A 24 8.99 0.44 -4.84
CA TYR A 24 9.94 1.07 -5.75
C TYR A 24 11.29 0.34 -5.73
N PHE A 25 11.83 0.06 -4.55
CA PHE A 25 13.11 -0.63 -4.37
C PHE A 25 13.15 -1.98 -5.11
N TRP A 26 12.12 -2.81 -4.91
CA TRP A 26 12.05 -4.13 -5.55
C TRP A 26 11.74 -4.09 -7.05
N LEU A 27 11.28 -2.95 -7.56
CA LEU A 27 11.03 -2.71 -8.98
C LEU A 27 12.15 -1.91 -9.66
N ILE A 28 13.26 -1.63 -8.97
CA ILE A 28 14.50 -1.18 -9.63
C ILE A 28 15.00 -2.34 -10.50
N PRO A 29 15.27 -2.13 -11.81
CA PRO A 29 15.55 -3.21 -12.75
C PRO A 29 16.67 -4.16 -12.29
N GLU A 30 17.81 -3.63 -11.87
CA GLU A 30 18.97 -4.42 -11.42
C GLU A 30 18.63 -5.26 -10.17
N ILE A 31 17.93 -4.65 -9.20
CA ILE A 31 17.54 -5.33 -7.96
C ILE A 31 16.48 -6.40 -8.23
N HIS A 32 15.53 -6.09 -9.11
CA HIS A 32 14.49 -7.02 -9.51
C HIS A 32 15.07 -8.23 -10.24
N PHE A 33 16.02 -7.99 -11.14
CA PHE A 33 16.75 -9.03 -11.87
C PHE A 33 17.46 -9.98 -10.89
N ASP A 34 18.22 -9.45 -9.94
CA ASP A 34 18.90 -10.26 -8.91
C ASP A 34 17.91 -11.04 -8.04
N ALA A 35 16.79 -10.43 -7.68
CA ALA A 35 15.74 -11.08 -6.90
C ALA A 35 15.08 -12.24 -7.66
N MET A 36 14.91 -12.12 -8.98
CA MET A 36 14.33 -13.18 -9.82
C MET A 36 15.28 -14.35 -10.08
N LEU A 37 16.60 -14.14 -9.97
CA LEU A 37 17.60 -15.22 -10.13
C LEU A 37 17.80 -16.08 -8.88
N SER A 38 17.37 -15.61 -7.70
CA SER A 38 17.57 -16.32 -6.43
C SER A 38 16.23 -16.60 -5.76
N ALA A 39 15.94 -17.88 -5.50
CA ALA A 39 14.74 -18.30 -4.79
C ALA A 39 14.63 -17.68 -3.38
N ASP A 40 15.77 -17.44 -2.72
CA ASP A 40 15.81 -16.82 -1.40
C ASP A 40 15.52 -15.32 -1.48
N LEU A 41 16.12 -14.60 -2.44
CA LEU A 41 15.85 -13.17 -2.63
C LEU A 41 14.42 -12.93 -3.12
N TYR A 42 13.90 -13.79 -4.00
CA TYR A 42 12.50 -13.76 -4.41
C TYR A 42 11.55 -13.89 -3.21
N GLN A 43 11.84 -14.80 -2.29
CA GLN A 43 11.05 -14.96 -1.07
C GLN A 43 11.17 -13.72 -0.16
N VAL A 44 12.39 -13.19 0.03
CA VAL A 44 12.61 -11.95 0.81
C VAL A 44 11.84 -10.78 0.22
N MET A 45 11.84 -10.62 -1.10
CA MET A 45 11.07 -9.61 -1.81
C MET A 45 9.58 -9.74 -1.49
N ASN A 46 8.99 -10.92 -1.71
CA ASN A 46 7.57 -11.13 -1.49
C ASN A 46 7.16 -11.01 -0.02
N TRP A 47 7.92 -11.60 0.90
CA TRP A 47 7.62 -11.54 2.33
C TRP A 47 7.80 -10.14 2.90
N SER A 48 8.83 -9.40 2.48
CA SER A 48 9.02 -8.01 2.93
C SER A 48 7.86 -7.12 2.48
N MET A 49 7.44 -7.21 1.22
CA MET A 49 6.27 -6.46 0.73
C MET A 49 4.97 -6.86 1.43
N ALA A 50 4.75 -8.15 1.67
CA ALA A 50 3.56 -8.63 2.36
C ALA A 50 3.49 -8.13 3.82
N LEU A 51 4.61 -8.21 4.54
CA LEU A 51 4.70 -7.74 5.92
C LEU A 51 4.51 -6.23 6.03
N ASP A 52 5.19 -5.47 5.17
CA ASP A 52 5.08 -4.01 5.16
C ASP A 52 3.66 -3.55 4.79
N GLY A 53 3.04 -4.20 3.79
CA GLY A 53 1.64 -3.97 3.44
C GLY A 53 0.70 -4.23 4.62
N LEU A 54 0.89 -5.33 5.36
CA LEU A 54 0.07 -5.63 6.53
C LEU A 54 0.25 -4.57 7.63
N LEU A 55 1.48 -4.09 7.86
CA LEU A 55 1.77 -3.04 8.84
C LEU A 55 1.12 -1.70 8.45
N PHE A 56 1.21 -1.33 7.17
CA PHE A 56 0.55 -0.14 6.63
C PHE A 56 -0.97 -0.21 6.83
N TRP A 57 -1.61 -1.30 6.41
CA TRP A 57 -3.06 -1.45 6.55
C TRP A 57 -3.52 -1.54 8.00
N TRP A 58 -2.70 -2.09 8.91
CA TRP A 58 -2.97 -2.04 10.35
C TRP A 58 -3.05 -0.59 10.85
N LEU A 59 -2.11 0.28 10.45
CA LEU A 59 -2.14 1.70 10.82
C LEU A 59 -3.41 2.38 10.29
N ILE A 60 -3.80 2.09 9.06
CA ILE A 60 -4.98 2.69 8.42
C ILE A 60 -6.29 2.22 9.07
N PHE A 61 -6.43 0.92 9.33
CA PHE A 61 -7.67 0.33 9.87
C PHE A 61 -7.66 0.14 11.39
N ASP A 62 -6.80 0.85 12.12
CA ASP A 62 -6.83 0.86 13.58
C ASP A 62 -8.22 1.27 14.10
N HIS A 63 -8.93 0.34 14.75
CA HIS A 63 -10.31 0.59 15.22
C HIS A 63 -10.40 1.65 16.31
N ARG A 64 -9.28 2.03 16.95
CA ARG A 64 -9.29 3.07 17.98
C ARG A 64 -9.67 4.41 17.37
N SER A 65 -10.66 5.07 17.98
CA SER A 65 -11.02 6.43 17.61
C SER A 65 -9.89 7.41 17.97
N PRO A 66 -9.86 8.61 17.39
CA PRO A 66 -8.89 9.63 17.75
C PRO A 66 -8.92 10.00 19.25
N LEU A 67 -10.11 9.93 19.86
CA LEU A 67 -10.32 10.12 21.30
C LEU A 67 -9.70 9.01 22.15
N GLN A 68 -9.59 7.80 21.62
CA GLN A 68 -8.96 6.63 22.27
C GLN A 68 -7.45 6.54 21.99
N GLY A 69 -6.84 7.61 21.48
CA GLY A 69 -5.41 7.66 21.14
C GLY A 69 -5.06 7.00 19.79
N GLY A 70 -6.05 6.70 18.95
CA GLY A 70 -5.85 6.27 17.57
C GLY A 70 -5.44 7.43 16.65
N LEU A 71 -4.93 7.10 15.47
CA LEU A 71 -4.59 8.11 14.46
C LEU A 71 -5.88 8.82 13.97
N GLY A 72 -5.84 10.14 13.84
CA GLY A 72 -6.98 10.94 13.35
C GLY A 72 -7.48 10.48 11.97
N TYR A 73 -8.81 10.39 11.78
CA TYR A 73 -9.41 9.95 10.50
C TYR A 73 -8.91 10.77 9.30
N GLY A 74 -8.84 12.11 9.44
CA GLY A 74 -8.32 12.98 8.38
C GLY A 74 -6.86 12.70 8.01
N LYS A 75 -6.02 12.33 8.99
CA LYS A 75 -4.62 11.95 8.74
C LYS A 75 -4.55 10.62 7.97
N ARG A 76 -5.36 9.63 8.34
CA ARG A 76 -5.42 8.34 7.62
C ARG A 76 -5.85 8.53 6.17
N ILE A 77 -6.87 9.36 5.93
CA ILE A 77 -7.32 9.71 4.57
C ILE A 77 -6.20 10.40 3.81
N ALA A 78 -5.53 11.39 4.41
CA ALA A 78 -4.41 12.08 3.77
C ALA A 78 -3.26 11.12 3.41
N ILE A 79 -2.93 10.17 4.28
CA ILE A 79 -1.92 9.14 4.01
C ILE A 79 -2.33 8.26 2.84
N LEU A 80 -3.57 7.76 2.81
CA LEU A 80 -4.09 6.95 1.70
C LEU A 80 -4.07 7.71 0.38
N LEU A 81 -4.42 9.00 0.39
CA LEU A 81 -4.33 9.85 -0.79
C LEU A 81 -2.89 10.13 -1.21
N ALA A 82 -1.95 10.21 -0.27
CA ALA A 82 -0.54 10.48 -0.55
C ALA A 82 0.19 9.29 -1.19
N VAL A 83 -0.20 8.05 -0.89
CA VAL A 83 0.43 6.85 -1.50
C VAL A 83 -0.07 6.58 -2.92
N ILE A 84 -1.21 7.14 -3.33
CA ILE A 84 -1.79 6.93 -4.66
C ILE A 84 -0.87 7.48 -5.77
N PRO A 85 -0.47 8.77 -5.82
CA PRO A 85 0.27 9.32 -6.95
C PRO A 85 1.59 8.59 -7.27
N PRO A 86 2.45 8.24 -6.30
CA PRO A 86 3.65 7.46 -6.58
C PRO A 86 3.33 6.11 -7.24
N GLN A 87 2.27 5.41 -6.81
CA GLN A 87 1.88 4.14 -7.42
C GLN A 87 1.38 4.30 -8.86
N ILE A 88 0.64 5.39 -9.14
CA ILE A 88 0.26 5.74 -10.52
C ILE A 88 1.51 5.96 -11.36
N VAL A 89 2.45 6.78 -10.88
CA VAL A 89 3.67 7.13 -11.62
C VAL A 89 4.49 5.88 -11.91
N LEU A 90 4.71 5.01 -10.93
CA LEU A 90 5.49 3.79 -11.11
C LEU A 90 4.85 2.84 -12.11
N GLY A 91 3.58 2.49 -11.93
CA GLY A 91 2.93 1.54 -12.83
C GLY A 91 2.69 2.11 -14.23
N ALA A 92 2.44 3.42 -14.36
CA ALA A 92 2.38 4.09 -15.67
C ALA A 92 3.74 4.09 -16.36
N TYR A 93 4.83 4.35 -15.64
CA TYR A 93 6.19 4.28 -16.18
C TYR A 93 6.49 2.87 -16.75
N ILE A 94 6.17 1.82 -15.98
CA ILE A 94 6.35 0.43 -16.44
C ILE A 94 5.43 0.10 -17.61
N ALA A 95 4.15 0.44 -17.50
CA ALA A 95 3.13 0.04 -18.47
C ALA A 95 3.29 0.75 -19.82
N PHE A 96 3.73 2.01 -19.84
CA PHE A 96 3.83 2.80 -21.06
C PHE A 96 5.27 2.91 -21.60
N SER A 97 6.24 2.21 -21.00
CA SER A 97 7.58 2.11 -21.57
C SER A 97 7.55 1.33 -22.89
N GLU A 98 8.26 1.86 -23.89
CA GLU A 98 8.46 1.20 -25.19
C GLU A 98 9.64 0.23 -25.17
N GLU A 99 10.51 0.35 -24.17
CA GLU A 99 11.64 -0.54 -23.94
C GLU A 99 11.29 -1.59 -22.88
N VAL A 100 11.87 -2.78 -23.02
CA VAL A 100 11.78 -3.87 -22.03
C VAL A 100 12.69 -3.51 -20.86
N ILE A 101 12.08 -3.10 -19.75
CA ILE A 101 12.75 -2.70 -18.51
C ILE A 101 13.20 -3.94 -17.72
N PHE A 102 12.44 -5.02 -17.78
CA PHE A 102 12.70 -6.27 -17.05
C PHE A 102 13.13 -7.37 -18.02
N ASP A 103 14.42 -7.43 -18.33
CA ASP A 103 15.04 -8.37 -19.27
C ASP A 103 15.28 -9.78 -18.69
N VAL A 104 15.16 -9.95 -17.36
CA VAL A 104 15.37 -11.24 -16.66
C VAL A 104 14.57 -12.39 -17.25
N TYR A 105 13.39 -12.10 -17.80
CA TYR A 105 12.50 -13.09 -18.39
C TYR A 105 13.00 -13.66 -19.73
N GLU A 106 13.99 -13.03 -20.37
CA GLU A 106 14.69 -13.60 -21.52
C GLU A 106 15.71 -14.67 -21.10
N VAL A 107 16.29 -14.53 -19.90
CA VAL A 107 17.30 -15.45 -19.36
C VAL A 107 16.66 -16.68 -18.73
N CYS A 108 15.63 -16.49 -17.90
CA CYS A 108 14.96 -17.58 -17.18
C CYS A 108 13.87 -18.28 -17.98
N GLY A 109 13.50 -17.71 -19.13
CA GLY A 109 12.30 -18.09 -19.88
C GLY A 109 11.02 -17.54 -19.24
N ARG A 110 10.00 -17.35 -20.07
CA ARG A 110 8.69 -16.85 -19.64
C ARG A 110 7.77 -18.03 -19.27
N ALA A 111 7.00 -17.86 -18.20
CA ALA A 111 5.99 -18.85 -17.79
C ALA A 111 4.85 -19.00 -18.82
N TRP A 112 4.56 -17.93 -19.56
CA TRP A 112 3.59 -17.90 -20.66
C TRP A 112 4.25 -17.40 -21.95
N PRO A 113 3.75 -17.83 -23.13
CA PRO A 113 4.23 -17.37 -24.43
C PRO A 113 3.65 -15.99 -24.78
N LEU A 114 3.95 -14.99 -23.95
CA LEU A 114 3.58 -13.59 -24.15
C LEU A 114 4.76 -12.80 -24.73
N ASP A 115 4.44 -11.78 -25.52
CA ASP A 115 5.43 -10.80 -25.97
C ASP A 115 6.02 -10.05 -24.73
N PRO A 116 7.34 -9.80 -24.69
CA PRO A 116 7.99 -9.10 -23.58
C PRO A 116 7.33 -7.79 -23.17
N LEU A 117 6.94 -6.96 -24.16
CA LEU A 117 6.35 -5.66 -23.90
C LEU A 117 4.91 -5.79 -23.41
N ASP A 118 4.16 -6.76 -23.92
CA ASP A 118 2.80 -7.02 -23.47
C ASP A 118 2.76 -7.55 -22.03
N ASP A 119 3.68 -8.43 -21.66
CA ASP A 119 3.82 -8.90 -20.27
C ASP A 119 4.17 -7.74 -19.32
N GLN A 120 5.11 -6.88 -19.70
CA GLN A 120 5.47 -5.69 -18.94
C GLN A 120 4.30 -4.70 -18.81
N ARG A 121 3.56 -4.46 -19.89
CA ARG A 121 2.35 -3.62 -19.89
C ARG A 121 1.34 -4.10 -18.86
N ILE A 122 1.07 -5.41 -18.87
CA ILE A 122 0.16 -6.04 -17.91
C ILE A 122 0.72 -5.91 -16.49
N GLY A 123 2.02 -6.16 -16.29
CA GLY A 123 2.69 -6.00 -14.99
C GLY A 123 2.60 -4.58 -14.42
N GLY A 124 2.81 -3.56 -15.25
CA GLY A 124 2.65 -2.16 -14.87
C GLY A 124 1.21 -1.80 -14.49
N LEU A 125 0.23 -2.28 -15.27
CA LEU A 125 -1.20 -2.10 -14.96
C LEU A 125 -1.61 -2.80 -13.66
N LEU A 126 -1.11 -4.02 -13.42
CA LEU A 126 -1.36 -4.78 -12.19
C LEU A 126 -0.68 -4.16 -10.97
N THR A 127 0.44 -3.47 -11.15
CA THR A 127 1.10 -2.74 -10.06
C THR A 127 0.31 -1.48 -9.68
N TRP A 128 -0.27 -0.80 -10.66
CA TRP A 128 -0.96 0.48 -10.46
C TRP A 128 -2.45 0.33 -10.08
N VAL A 129 -3.25 -0.32 -10.92
CA VAL A 129 -4.72 -0.24 -10.84
C VAL A 129 -5.26 -0.85 -9.54
N PRO A 130 -4.89 -2.09 -9.16
CA PRO A 130 -5.33 -2.67 -7.89
C PRO A 130 -4.91 -1.82 -6.69
N ALA A 131 -3.67 -1.33 -6.66
CA ALA A 131 -3.14 -0.60 -5.53
C ALA A 131 -3.91 0.72 -5.26
N THR A 132 -4.21 1.45 -6.33
CA THR A 132 -4.99 2.70 -6.25
C THR A 132 -6.46 2.44 -5.94
N MET A 133 -7.05 1.38 -6.50
CA MET A 133 -8.41 0.95 -6.18
C MET A 133 -8.53 0.60 -4.68
N MET A 134 -7.58 -0.15 -4.12
CA MET A 134 -7.59 -0.52 -2.71
C MET A 134 -7.42 0.71 -1.81
N SER A 135 -6.57 1.67 -2.18
CA SER A 135 -6.42 2.93 -1.43
C SER A 135 -7.70 3.75 -1.43
N ALA A 136 -8.41 3.83 -2.57
CA ALA A 136 -9.73 4.48 -2.64
C ALA A 136 -10.77 3.77 -1.76
N LEU A 137 -10.83 2.43 -1.78
CA LEU A 137 -11.69 1.66 -0.86
C LEU A 137 -11.34 1.93 0.61
N GLY A 138 -10.05 2.01 0.94
CA GLY A 138 -9.57 2.38 2.27
C GLY A 138 -10.10 3.75 2.72
N VAL A 139 -10.11 4.74 1.83
CA VAL A 139 -10.64 6.08 2.12
C VAL A 139 -12.13 6.00 2.45
N LEU A 140 -12.91 5.26 1.65
CA LEU A 140 -14.34 5.07 1.89
C LEU A 140 -14.62 4.37 3.24
N ILE A 141 -13.83 3.37 3.59
CA ILE A 141 -13.94 2.68 4.88
C ILE A 141 -13.64 3.63 6.03
N VAL A 142 -12.55 4.41 5.96
CA VAL A 142 -12.18 5.37 7.02
C VAL A 142 -13.23 6.47 7.15
N LEU A 143 -13.79 6.97 6.04
CA LEU A 143 -14.93 7.89 6.06
C LEU A 143 -16.15 7.27 6.76
N SER A 144 -16.42 5.99 6.53
CA SER A 144 -17.51 5.29 7.21
C SER A 144 -17.29 5.21 8.73
N TYR A 145 -16.04 5.04 9.18
CA TYR A 145 -15.71 5.07 10.61
C TYR A 145 -15.93 6.47 11.19
N MET A 146 -15.45 7.51 10.50
CA MET A 146 -15.63 8.90 10.90
C MET A 146 -17.11 9.26 11.08
N PHE A 147 -17.97 8.89 10.13
CA PHE A 147 -19.42 9.17 10.23
C PHE A 147 -20.12 8.36 11.32
N ARG A 148 -19.69 7.12 11.57
CA ARG A 148 -20.23 6.30 12.67
C ARG A 148 -19.88 6.88 14.04
N ASP A 149 -18.65 7.35 14.20
CA ASP A 149 -18.17 7.96 15.44
C ASP A 149 -18.93 9.27 15.74
N ALA A 150 -19.03 10.16 14.75
CA ALA A 150 -19.78 11.42 14.87
C ALA A 150 -21.25 11.19 15.25
N ARG A 151 -21.91 10.19 14.65
CA ARG A 151 -23.30 9.84 14.99
C ARG A 151 -23.44 9.31 16.43
N ASN A 152 -22.46 8.57 16.93
CA ASN A 152 -22.49 8.05 18.29
C ASN A 152 -22.26 9.15 19.33
N GLU A 153 -21.48 10.18 19.01
CA GLU A 153 -21.33 11.36 19.86
C GLU A 153 -22.65 12.13 19.99
N ASP A 154 -23.37 12.33 18.87
CA ASP A 154 -24.68 13.00 18.86
C ASP A 154 -25.73 12.27 19.72
N THR A 155 -25.75 10.93 19.71
CA THR A 155 -26.70 10.15 20.50
C THR A 155 -26.41 10.18 22.00
N VAL A 156 -25.14 10.20 22.39
CA VAL A 156 -24.72 10.29 23.80
C VAL A 156 -25.04 11.66 24.39
N HIS A 157 -24.95 12.73 23.59
CA HIS A 157 -25.21 14.10 24.04
C HIS A 157 -26.66 14.57 23.87
N ALA A 158 -27.55 13.73 23.36
CA ALA A 158 -28.97 14.06 23.25
C ALA A 158 -29.59 14.27 24.65
N PRO A 159 -30.29 15.40 24.90
CA PRO A 159 -30.88 15.69 26.21
C PRO A 159 -31.91 14.61 26.57
N HIS A 160 -31.81 14.08 27.80
CA HIS A 160 -32.74 13.07 28.28
C HIS A 160 -34.14 13.70 28.39
N PRO A 161 -35.21 13.06 27.85
CA PRO A 161 -36.54 13.63 27.93
C PRO A 161 -36.94 13.71 29.40
N THR A 162 -37.09 14.94 29.91
CA THR A 162 -37.66 15.21 31.23
C THR A 162 -39.08 14.67 31.25
N ARG A 163 -39.30 13.64 32.05
CA ARG A 163 -40.59 13.00 32.27
C ARG A 163 -41.49 13.86 33.16
#